data_AF-A0A5M8SMZ5-F1
#
_entry.id   AF-A0A5M8SMZ5-F1
#
_cell.length_a   1.000
_cell.length_b   1.000
_cell.length_c   1.000
_cell.angle_alpha   90.00
_cell.angle_beta   90.00
_cell.angle_gamma   90.00
#
_symmetry.space_group_name_H-M   'P 1'
#
loop_
_entity.id
_entity.type
_entity.pdbx_description
1 polymer ?
#
loop_
_entity_poly.entity_id
_entity_poly.type
_entity_poly.pdbx_seq_one_letter_code
_entity_poly.pdbx_strand_id
1 'polypeptide(L)'
;MSDQKNPATYLDVSQPLPPQAAEFARKLHGMLDGQEKDEATVEQAFDGLDDMFDRIAAGLYSLASMLVGEGEDSIRLVETAVANTEVNPGEGPEHSRHNSRLAMAQAAVALLASRDPESLAAPEALEHAQTCIGDEDLDAAGTARDELERLMAGPDRERVRIWLESLPTAMRTIYVLRAVAGLSAPETASLLAAYGGPQASTWKPEQTRELFRQGMCSLASQLIHEGVGGH
;
A
#
# COMPACT_ATOMS: atom_id res chain seq x y z
N MET A 1 -9.34 27.46 -24.97
CA MET A 1 -9.33 26.01 -25.23
C MET A 1 -8.75 25.39 -23.99
N SER A 2 -9.62 24.79 -23.18
CA SER A 2 -9.28 24.26 -21.87
C SER A 2 -8.39 23.03 -22.03
N ASP A 3 -7.19 23.10 -21.43
CA ASP A 3 -6.25 21.99 -21.37
C ASP A 3 -6.77 21.02 -20.30
N GLN A 4 -7.51 20.00 -20.74
CA GLN A 4 -8.12 19.02 -19.87
C GLN A 4 -7.03 18.04 -19.42
N LYS A 5 -6.38 18.39 -18.31
CA LYS A 5 -5.36 17.57 -17.65
C LYS A 5 -5.97 16.19 -17.35
N ASN A 6 -5.48 15.19 -18.06
CA ASN A 6 -5.93 13.80 -17.95
C ASN A 6 -5.66 13.30 -16.51
N PRO A 7 -6.67 12.85 -15.74
CA PRO A 7 -6.48 12.39 -14.36
C PRO A 7 -5.70 11.06 -14.25
N ALA A 8 -5.37 10.43 -15.39
CA ALA A 8 -4.69 9.14 -15.45
C ALA A 8 -3.17 9.18 -15.15
N THR A 9 -2.56 10.35 -14.93
CA THR A 9 -1.11 10.48 -14.71
C THR A 9 -0.69 10.35 -13.23
N TYR A 10 -1.63 10.05 -12.32
CA TYR A 10 -1.43 10.17 -10.87
C TYR A 10 -0.96 8.88 -10.15
N LEU A 11 -0.61 7.81 -10.88
CA LEU A 11 -0.29 6.51 -10.28
C LEU A 11 1.20 6.15 -10.23
N ASP A 12 2.10 7.11 -10.46
CA ASP A 12 3.54 6.87 -10.31
C ASP A 12 4.00 7.32 -8.92
N VAL A 13 3.83 6.41 -7.94
CA VAL A 13 4.21 6.63 -6.52
C VAL A 13 5.71 6.46 -6.30
N SER A 14 6.45 6.02 -7.32
CA SER A 14 7.89 5.81 -7.34
C SER A 14 8.67 7.07 -7.73
N GLN A 15 8.00 8.17 -8.09
CA GLN A 15 8.71 9.40 -8.46
C GLN A 15 9.47 9.98 -7.28
N PRO A 16 10.77 10.30 -7.45
CA PRO A 16 11.54 10.98 -6.42
C PRO A 16 10.82 12.27 -6.05
N LEU A 17 10.81 12.57 -4.75
CA LEU A 17 10.21 13.81 -4.26
C LEU A 17 10.72 14.98 -5.09
N PRO A 18 9.82 15.88 -5.50
CA PRO A 18 10.26 17.08 -6.19
C PRO A 18 11.30 17.78 -5.30
N PRO A 19 12.34 18.40 -5.88
CA PRO A 19 13.41 19.06 -5.12
C PRO A 19 12.90 20.09 -4.09
N GLN A 20 11.64 20.52 -4.25
CA GLN A 20 10.87 21.32 -3.31
C GLN A 20 10.66 20.67 -1.92
N ALA A 21 10.81 19.36 -1.74
CA ALA A 21 10.58 18.68 -0.45
C ALA A 21 11.65 19.01 0.62
N ALA A 22 12.90 19.22 0.21
CA ALA A 22 13.95 19.68 1.13
C ALA A 22 13.80 21.17 1.47
N GLU A 23 13.28 21.95 0.53
CA GLU A 23 12.93 23.35 0.73
C GLU A 23 11.72 23.48 1.67
N PHE A 24 10.76 22.56 1.55
CA PHE A 24 9.61 22.38 2.43
C PHE A 24 10.02 22.09 3.88
N ALA A 25 10.89 21.10 4.13
CA ALA A 25 11.36 20.80 5.49
C ALA A 25 12.01 22.02 6.15
N ARG A 26 12.75 22.81 5.35
CA ARG A 26 13.39 24.06 5.80
C ARG A 26 12.36 25.17 6.09
N LYS A 27 11.34 25.30 5.23
CA LYS A 27 10.25 26.28 5.37
C LYS A 27 9.36 25.95 6.59
N LEU A 28 9.07 24.67 6.82
CA LEU A 28 8.29 24.17 7.95
C LEU A 28 9.02 24.35 9.29
N HIS A 29 10.32 24.04 9.34
CA HIS A 29 11.15 24.38 10.50
C HIS A 29 11.18 25.89 10.78
N GLY A 30 11.18 26.71 9.73
CA GLY A 30 11.07 28.16 9.85
C GLY A 30 9.67 28.67 10.23
N MET A 31 8.62 27.84 10.20
CA MET A 31 7.27 28.21 10.68
C MET A 31 7.03 27.81 12.14
N LEU A 32 7.79 26.82 12.64
CA LEU A 32 7.74 26.35 14.03
C LEU A 32 8.74 27.11 14.93
N ASP A 33 9.27 28.25 14.46
CA ASP A 33 10.24 29.11 15.16
C ASP A 33 9.64 29.95 16.30
N GLY A 34 8.31 29.84 16.52
CA GLY A 34 7.59 30.52 17.58
C GLY A 34 7.29 32.00 17.31
N GLN A 35 7.52 32.48 16.09
CA GLN A 35 7.09 33.81 15.65
C GLN A 35 5.65 33.77 15.11
N GLU A 36 4.82 34.76 15.46
CA GLU A 36 3.52 34.94 14.79
C GLU A 36 3.76 35.25 13.30
N LYS A 37 3.14 34.47 12.42
CA LYS A 37 3.21 34.64 10.97
C LYS A 37 1.84 35.09 10.48
N ASP A 38 1.82 36.02 9.52
CA ASP A 38 0.57 36.45 8.91
C ASP A 38 -0.05 35.34 8.05
N GLU A 39 -1.37 35.40 7.89
CA GLU A 39 -2.20 34.41 7.20
C GLU A 39 -1.75 34.17 5.74
N ALA A 40 -1.30 35.22 5.04
CA ALA A 40 -0.79 35.11 3.67
C ALA A 40 0.55 34.34 3.60
N THR A 41 1.42 34.51 4.60
CA THR A 41 2.67 33.76 4.71
C THR A 41 2.43 32.28 5.03
N VAL A 42 1.40 31.99 5.83
CA VAL A 42 0.94 30.63 6.10
C VAL A 42 0.37 30.00 4.83
N GLU A 43 -0.56 30.69 4.16
CA GLU A 43 -1.19 30.22 2.91
C GLU A 43 -0.16 29.94 1.81
N GLN A 44 0.82 30.84 1.62
CA GLN A 44 1.93 30.66 0.66
C GLN A 44 2.95 29.57 1.08
N ALA A 45 2.95 29.15 2.35
CA ALA A 45 3.76 28.02 2.81
C ALA A 45 3.07 26.67 2.61
N PHE A 46 1.74 26.66 2.53
CA PHE A 46 0.92 25.48 2.23
C PHE A 46 0.51 25.38 0.75
N ASP A 47 0.73 26.42 -0.05
CA ASP A 47 0.56 26.37 -1.50
C ASP A 47 1.50 25.32 -2.13
N GLY A 48 0.92 24.28 -2.73
CA GLY A 48 1.61 23.07 -3.22
C GLY A 48 1.68 21.88 -2.24
N LEU A 49 1.28 22.05 -0.97
CA LEU A 49 1.02 20.93 -0.06
C LEU A 49 -0.30 20.25 -0.37
N ASP A 50 -1.31 20.99 -0.82
CA ASP A 50 -2.60 20.42 -1.21
C ASP A 50 -2.43 19.34 -2.29
N ASP A 51 -1.63 19.62 -3.31
CA ASP A 51 -1.26 18.65 -4.35
C ASP A 51 -0.50 17.42 -3.79
N MET A 52 0.27 17.58 -2.71
CA MET A 52 0.99 16.48 -2.06
C MET A 52 0.06 15.63 -1.17
N PHE A 53 -0.81 16.27 -0.40
CA PHE A 53 -1.84 15.61 0.41
C PHE A 53 -2.83 14.86 -0.48
N ASP A 54 -3.24 15.45 -1.60
CA ASP A 54 -4.10 14.80 -2.58
C ASP A 54 -3.45 13.54 -3.17
N ARG A 55 -2.13 13.57 -3.44
CA ARG A 55 -1.39 12.38 -3.89
C ARG A 55 -1.28 11.31 -2.81
N ILE A 56 -1.01 11.71 -1.57
CA ILE A 56 -0.95 10.78 -0.44
C ILE A 56 -2.32 10.15 -0.21
N ALA A 57 -3.38 10.94 -0.20
CA ALA A 57 -4.76 10.49 -0.05
C ALA A 57 -5.19 9.57 -1.20
N ALA A 58 -4.85 9.90 -2.45
CA ALA A 58 -5.13 9.03 -3.60
C ALA A 58 -4.39 7.69 -3.50
N GLY A 59 -3.12 7.70 -3.07
CA GLY A 59 -2.34 6.49 -2.84
C GLY A 59 -2.91 5.62 -1.71
N LEU A 60 -3.28 6.25 -0.58
CA LEU A 60 -3.90 5.57 0.55
C LEU A 60 -5.30 5.03 0.18
N TYR A 61 -6.09 5.76 -0.60
CA TYR A 61 -7.40 5.32 -1.07
C TYR A 61 -7.29 4.11 -1.99
N SER A 62 -6.33 4.12 -2.91
CA SER A 62 -6.03 2.97 -3.78
C SER A 62 -5.68 1.74 -2.94
N LEU A 63 -4.79 1.90 -1.96
CA LEU A 63 -4.39 0.83 -1.05
C LEU A 63 -5.56 0.32 -0.18
N ALA A 64 -6.35 1.22 0.39
CA ALA A 64 -7.52 0.88 1.20
C ALA A 64 -8.57 0.14 0.36
N SER A 65 -8.84 0.59 -0.86
CA SER A 65 -9.81 -0.04 -1.75
C SER A 65 -9.39 -1.47 -2.14
N MET A 66 -8.08 -1.71 -2.34
CA MET A 66 -7.55 -3.06 -2.58
C MET A 66 -7.70 -3.99 -1.36
N LEU A 67 -7.72 -3.45 -0.14
CA LEU A 67 -7.88 -4.24 1.09
C LEU A 67 -9.34 -4.53 1.43
N VAL A 68 -10.19 -3.48 1.44
CA VAL A 68 -11.54 -3.57 2.03
C VAL A 68 -12.68 -3.37 1.03
N GLY A 69 -12.36 -3.15 -0.24
CA GLY A 69 -13.29 -2.79 -1.31
C GLY A 69 -13.49 -1.28 -1.44
N GLU A 70 -14.11 -0.85 -2.55
CA GLU A 70 -14.48 0.55 -2.77
C GLU A 70 -15.65 0.97 -1.87
N GLY A 71 -15.67 2.23 -1.44
CA GLY A 71 -16.80 2.83 -0.74
C GLY A 71 -16.44 3.55 0.55
N GLU A 72 -17.42 3.71 1.43
CA GLU A 72 -17.29 4.52 2.64
C GLU A 72 -16.18 4.02 3.58
N ASP A 73 -15.99 2.71 3.66
CA ASP A 73 -14.97 2.13 4.53
C ASP A 73 -13.55 2.39 4.04
N SER A 74 -13.30 2.44 2.73
CA SER A 74 -11.97 2.82 2.22
C SER A 74 -11.69 4.30 2.46
N ILE A 75 -12.69 5.18 2.33
CA ILE A 75 -12.58 6.61 2.67
C ILE A 75 -12.24 6.79 4.15
N ARG A 76 -13.00 6.14 5.03
CA ARG A 76 -12.82 6.25 6.49
C ARG A 76 -11.44 5.75 6.95
N LEU A 77 -10.91 4.72 6.30
CA LEU A 77 -9.54 4.25 6.55
C LEU A 77 -8.48 5.28 6.17
N VAL A 78 -8.65 5.98 5.05
CA VAL A 78 -7.75 7.06 4.64
C VAL A 78 -7.80 8.20 5.64
N GLU A 79 -8.99 8.64 6.05
CA GLU A 79 -9.16 9.69 7.06
C GLU A 79 -8.48 9.31 8.38
N THR A 80 -8.68 8.06 8.83
CA THR A 80 -8.06 7.54 10.06
C THR A 80 -6.54 7.51 9.95
N ALA A 81 -5.99 7.10 8.80
CA ALA A 81 -4.55 7.06 8.58
C ALA A 81 -3.94 8.46 8.56
N VAL A 82 -4.57 9.41 7.87
CA VAL A 82 -4.12 10.81 7.82
C VAL A 82 -4.19 11.43 9.22
N ALA A 83 -5.27 11.20 9.97
CA ALA A 83 -5.44 11.75 11.32
C ALA A 83 -4.45 11.18 12.34
N ASN A 84 -4.05 9.91 12.20
CA ASN A 84 -3.14 9.24 13.14
C ASN A 84 -1.67 9.28 12.71
N THR A 85 -1.34 9.90 11.58
CA THR A 85 0.05 10.05 11.17
C THR A 85 0.71 11.15 12.00
N GLU A 86 1.52 10.75 12.98
CA GLU A 86 2.43 11.67 13.66
C GLU A 86 3.52 12.10 12.67
N VAL A 87 3.42 13.33 12.15
CA VAL A 87 4.46 13.93 11.32
C VAL A 87 5.56 14.45 12.24
N ASN A 88 6.59 13.63 12.48
CA ASN A 88 7.76 14.07 13.24
C ASN A 88 8.64 14.97 12.34
N PRO A 89 8.82 16.27 12.63
CA PRO A 89 9.46 17.22 11.71
C PRO A 89 10.96 16.95 11.43
N GLY A 90 11.58 16.00 12.13
CA GLY A 90 12.98 15.60 11.96
C GLY A 90 13.19 14.28 11.21
N GLU A 91 12.12 13.56 10.85
CA GLU A 91 12.21 12.30 10.13
C GLU A 91 12.06 12.50 8.63
N GLY A 92 12.87 11.79 7.84
CA GLY A 92 12.82 11.88 6.39
C GLY A 92 11.44 11.51 5.85
N PRO A 93 11.04 12.09 4.70
CA PRO A 93 9.70 11.90 4.12
C PRO A 93 9.35 10.44 3.79
N GLU A 94 10.35 9.59 3.53
CA GLU A 94 10.17 8.14 3.36
C GLU A 94 9.66 7.45 4.64
N HIS A 95 10.10 7.92 5.81
CA HIS A 95 9.68 7.37 7.11
C HIS A 95 8.22 7.71 7.41
N SER A 96 7.82 8.95 7.13
CA SER A 96 6.42 9.40 7.28
C SER A 96 5.46 8.64 6.37
N ARG A 97 5.87 8.34 5.13
CA ARG A 97 5.11 7.51 4.18
C ARG A 97 4.92 6.07 4.68
N HIS A 98 5.99 5.47 5.19
CA HIS A 98 5.94 4.13 5.76
C HIS A 98 4.99 4.08 6.96
N ASN A 99 5.09 5.04 7.88
CA ASN A 99 4.23 5.11 9.07
C ASN A 99 2.75 5.31 8.71
N SER A 100 2.45 6.16 7.72
CA SER A 100 1.08 6.37 7.23
C SER A 100 0.47 5.09 6.65
N ARG A 101 1.25 4.38 5.83
CA ARG A 101 0.83 3.10 5.22
C ARG A 101 0.64 2.02 6.28
N LEU A 102 1.50 1.98 7.28
CA LEU A 102 1.42 1.04 8.39
C LEU A 102 0.17 1.31 9.25
N ALA A 103 -0.10 2.56 9.61
CA ALA A 103 -1.30 2.94 10.37
C ALA A 103 -2.58 2.58 9.61
N MET A 104 -2.62 2.86 8.30
CA MET A 104 -3.74 2.46 7.45
C MET A 104 -3.90 0.94 7.38
N ALA A 105 -2.81 0.21 7.15
CA ALA A 105 -2.81 -1.25 7.09
C ALA A 105 -3.31 -1.90 8.38
N GLN A 106 -2.93 -1.37 9.54
CA GLN A 106 -3.42 -1.82 10.84
C GLN A 106 -4.94 -1.67 10.95
N ALA A 107 -5.46 -0.47 10.63
CA ALA A 107 -6.89 -0.20 10.68
C ALA A 107 -7.68 -1.07 9.68
N ALA A 108 -7.14 -1.29 8.48
CA ALA A 108 -7.75 -2.13 7.47
C ALA A 108 -7.85 -3.60 7.91
N VAL A 109 -6.77 -4.14 8.50
CA VAL A 109 -6.77 -5.53 9.01
C VAL A 109 -7.73 -5.70 10.18
N ALA A 110 -7.79 -4.75 11.10
CA ALA A 110 -8.76 -4.76 12.19
C ALA A 110 -10.21 -4.71 11.67
N LEU A 111 -10.47 -3.89 10.64
CA LEU A 111 -11.78 -3.83 10.01
C LEU A 111 -12.17 -5.16 9.35
N LEU A 112 -11.27 -5.77 8.59
CA LEU A 112 -11.50 -7.08 7.96
C LEU A 112 -11.81 -8.16 9.00
N ALA A 113 -11.04 -8.22 10.09
CA ALA A 113 -11.28 -9.15 11.20
C ALA A 113 -12.63 -8.91 11.89
N SER A 114 -13.08 -7.65 11.98
CA SER A 114 -14.38 -7.33 12.58
C SER A 114 -15.57 -7.74 11.71
N ARG A 115 -15.40 -7.71 10.38
CA ARG A 115 -16.44 -8.12 9.41
C ARG A 115 -16.56 -9.64 9.35
N ASP A 116 -15.43 -10.32 9.27
CA ASP A 116 -15.34 -11.78 9.22
C ASP A 116 -14.05 -12.26 9.91
N PRO A 117 -14.12 -12.70 11.17
CA PRO A 117 -12.96 -13.18 11.93
C PRO A 117 -12.26 -14.39 11.31
N GLU A 118 -12.95 -15.20 10.50
CA GLU A 118 -12.35 -16.37 9.88
C GLU A 118 -11.63 -16.03 8.56
N SER A 119 -11.96 -14.89 7.94
CA SER A 119 -11.38 -14.45 6.67
C SER A 119 -9.87 -14.23 6.70
N LEU A 120 -9.29 -14.06 7.90
CA LEU A 120 -7.86 -13.85 8.16
C LEU A 120 -7.24 -14.98 8.99
N ALA A 121 -7.95 -16.09 9.21
CA ALA A 121 -7.43 -17.22 9.98
C ALA A 121 -6.13 -17.75 9.37
N ALA A 122 -5.11 -17.98 10.22
CA ALA A 122 -3.87 -18.57 9.74
C ALA A 122 -4.08 -20.06 9.43
N PRO A 123 -3.60 -20.55 8.28
CA PRO A 123 -3.73 -21.96 7.93
C PRO A 123 -2.87 -22.85 8.84
N GLU A 124 -3.39 -24.00 9.28
CA GLU A 124 -2.64 -24.94 10.11
C GLU A 124 -1.42 -25.53 9.37
N ALA A 125 -1.57 -25.78 8.07
CA ALA A 125 -0.52 -26.21 7.16
C ALA A 125 -0.72 -25.56 5.79
N LEU A 126 0.38 -25.09 5.18
CA LEU A 126 0.40 -24.65 3.79
C LEU A 126 1.15 -25.67 2.97
N GLU A 127 0.53 -26.14 1.90
CA GLU A 127 1.25 -26.89 0.87
C GLU A 127 2.27 -25.99 0.20
N HIS A 128 3.47 -26.49 -0.04
CA HIS A 128 4.49 -25.74 -0.76
C HIS A 128 4.17 -25.72 -2.25
N ALA A 129 4.06 -24.54 -2.86
CA ALA A 129 3.90 -24.37 -4.30
C ALA A 129 5.07 -25.07 -5.04
N GLN A 130 4.74 -26.07 -5.85
CA GLN A 130 5.73 -27.01 -6.37
C GLN A 130 6.47 -26.52 -7.63
N THR A 131 6.05 -25.43 -8.29
CA THR A 131 6.40 -25.26 -9.71
C THR A 131 6.77 -23.87 -10.23
N CYS A 132 6.66 -22.75 -9.50
CA CYS A 132 6.80 -21.45 -10.18
C CYS A 132 8.02 -20.58 -9.85
N ILE A 133 8.59 -20.58 -8.64
CA ILE A 133 9.83 -19.83 -8.30
C ILE A 133 10.51 -20.54 -7.12
N GLY A 134 11.84 -20.76 -7.20
CA GLY A 134 12.65 -21.36 -6.13
C GLY A 134 12.97 -20.40 -4.99
N ASP A 135 13.30 -20.94 -3.81
CA ASP A 135 13.48 -20.18 -2.56
C ASP A 135 14.51 -19.02 -2.62
N GLU A 136 15.49 -19.09 -3.53
CA GLU A 136 16.59 -18.12 -3.63
C GLU A 136 16.22 -16.81 -4.37
N ASP A 137 15.14 -16.77 -5.15
CA ASP A 137 14.76 -15.58 -5.95
C ASP A 137 13.84 -14.60 -5.21
N LEU A 138 13.38 -14.94 -4.00
CA LEU A 138 12.46 -14.12 -3.21
C LEU A 138 13.14 -13.10 -2.30
N ASP A 139 14.44 -13.26 -1.99
CA ASP A 139 15.23 -12.21 -1.33
C ASP A 139 15.60 -11.07 -2.31
N ALA A 140 15.38 -11.26 -3.61
CA ALA A 140 15.28 -10.19 -4.60
C ALA A 140 13.91 -9.46 -4.55
N ALA A 141 13.22 -9.48 -3.40
CA ALA A 141 11.88 -8.92 -3.15
C ALA A 141 11.69 -7.47 -3.61
N GLY A 142 12.76 -6.67 -3.70
CA GLY A 142 12.71 -5.34 -4.28
C GLY A 142 12.29 -5.36 -5.76
N THR A 143 12.87 -6.25 -6.56
CA THR A 143 12.63 -6.32 -8.01
C THR A 143 11.23 -6.82 -8.34
N ALA A 144 10.75 -7.84 -7.61
CA ALA A 144 9.39 -8.37 -7.79
C ALA A 144 8.31 -7.36 -7.34
N ARG A 145 8.59 -6.58 -6.29
CA ARG A 145 7.73 -5.47 -5.86
C ARG A 145 7.69 -4.37 -6.91
N ASP A 146 8.84 -3.91 -7.40
CA ASP A 146 8.92 -2.79 -8.35
C ASP A 146 8.36 -3.18 -9.74
N GLU A 147 8.44 -4.45 -10.13
CA GLU A 147 7.78 -4.96 -11.34
C GLU A 147 6.26 -5.03 -11.20
N LEU A 148 5.78 -5.43 -10.03
CA LEU A 148 4.36 -5.47 -9.73
C LEU A 148 3.74 -4.08 -9.55
N GLU A 149 4.47 -3.15 -8.94
CA GLU A 149 4.10 -1.73 -8.88
C GLU A 149 3.96 -1.17 -10.31
N ARG A 150 4.88 -1.52 -11.22
CA ARG A 150 4.78 -1.18 -12.65
C ARG A 150 3.56 -1.81 -13.31
N LEU A 151 3.21 -3.06 -13.02
CA LEU A 151 1.99 -3.69 -13.56
C LEU A 151 0.72 -2.98 -13.08
N MET A 152 0.69 -2.55 -11.81
CA MET A 152 -0.44 -1.80 -11.23
C MET A 152 -0.51 -0.33 -11.69
N ALA A 153 0.61 0.28 -12.08
CA ALA A 153 0.64 1.62 -12.66
C ALA A 153 0.47 1.60 -14.19
N GLY A 154 0.60 0.43 -14.81
CA GLY A 154 0.62 0.22 -16.25
C GLY A 154 -0.72 -0.24 -16.85
N PRO A 155 -0.71 -0.65 -18.14
CA PRO A 155 -1.91 -1.07 -18.86
C PRO A 155 -2.58 -2.33 -18.28
N ASP A 156 -1.83 -3.14 -17.52
CA ASP A 156 -2.34 -4.35 -16.86
C ASP A 156 -3.01 -4.07 -15.51
N ARG A 157 -3.09 -2.81 -15.06
CA ARG A 157 -3.67 -2.41 -13.77
C ARG A 157 -5.03 -3.04 -13.51
N GLU A 158 -5.91 -2.97 -14.50
CA GLU A 158 -7.28 -3.47 -14.37
C GLU A 158 -7.30 -5.00 -14.24
N ARG A 159 -6.40 -5.70 -14.95
CA ARG A 159 -6.25 -7.15 -14.85
C ARG A 159 -5.73 -7.55 -13.47
N VAL A 160 -4.74 -6.84 -12.95
CA VAL A 160 -4.23 -7.05 -11.59
C VAL A 160 -5.31 -6.77 -10.54
N ARG A 161 -6.14 -5.73 -10.73
CA ARG A 161 -7.27 -5.43 -9.85
C ARG A 161 -8.29 -6.57 -9.83
N ILE A 162 -8.73 -7.04 -11.00
CA ILE A 162 -9.67 -8.17 -11.12
C ILE A 162 -9.08 -9.43 -10.50
N TRP A 163 -7.80 -9.70 -10.74
CA TRP A 163 -7.11 -10.82 -10.12
C TRP A 163 -7.09 -10.71 -8.58
N LEU A 164 -6.73 -9.54 -8.03
CA LEU A 164 -6.75 -9.30 -6.58
C LEU A 164 -8.13 -9.55 -5.96
N GLU A 165 -9.20 -9.14 -6.64
CA GLU A 165 -10.59 -9.34 -6.20
C GLU A 165 -11.02 -10.81 -6.23
N SER A 166 -10.39 -11.63 -7.07
CA SER A 166 -10.66 -13.07 -7.14
C SER A 166 -10.01 -13.89 -6.01
N LEU A 167 -9.06 -13.31 -5.28
CA LEU A 167 -8.31 -14.01 -4.24
C LEU A 167 -9.11 -14.13 -2.93
N PRO A 168 -8.89 -15.22 -2.15
CA PRO A 168 -9.34 -15.28 -0.76
C PRO A 168 -8.81 -14.09 0.06
N THR A 169 -9.61 -13.59 1.01
CA THR A 169 -9.30 -12.38 1.78
C THR A 169 -7.91 -12.39 2.43
N ALA A 170 -7.51 -13.49 3.08
CA ALA A 170 -6.17 -13.62 3.66
C ALA A 170 -5.05 -13.47 2.60
N MET A 171 -5.19 -14.11 1.45
CA MET A 171 -4.20 -14.05 0.37
C MET A 171 -4.14 -12.65 -0.25
N ARG A 172 -5.30 -12.04 -0.55
CA ARG A 172 -5.39 -10.65 -1.02
C ARG A 172 -4.72 -9.69 -0.03
N THR A 173 -5.03 -9.82 1.26
CA THR A 173 -4.47 -8.96 2.32
C THR A 173 -2.96 -9.08 2.38
N ILE A 174 -2.41 -10.30 2.43
CA ILE A 174 -0.96 -10.54 2.42
C ILE A 174 -0.33 -9.94 1.17
N TYR A 175 -0.95 -10.11 0.02
CA TYR A 175 -0.43 -9.57 -1.23
C TYR A 175 -0.38 -8.06 -1.22
N VAL A 176 -1.49 -7.40 -0.85
CA VAL A 176 -1.58 -5.94 -0.82
C VAL A 176 -0.60 -5.35 0.20
N LEU A 177 -0.47 -5.94 1.39
CA LEU A 177 0.48 -5.49 2.42
C LEU A 177 1.93 -5.58 1.94
N ARG A 178 2.29 -6.65 1.22
CA ARG A 178 3.68 -6.89 0.81
C ARG A 178 4.05 -6.19 -0.49
N ALA A 179 3.20 -6.30 -1.50
CA ALA A 179 3.44 -5.73 -2.82
C ALA A 179 3.20 -4.22 -2.89
N VAL A 180 2.14 -3.74 -2.23
CA VAL A 180 1.66 -2.36 -2.41
C VAL A 180 2.08 -1.49 -1.24
N ALA A 181 1.90 -1.98 0.00
CA ALA A 181 2.34 -1.25 1.18
C ALA A 181 3.85 -1.42 1.46
N GLY A 182 4.49 -2.43 0.86
CA GLY A 182 5.94 -2.64 0.93
C GLY A 182 6.43 -3.29 2.22
N LEU A 183 5.54 -3.97 2.96
CA LEU A 183 5.91 -4.68 4.20
C LEU A 183 6.66 -5.98 3.88
N SER A 184 7.63 -6.30 4.71
CA SER A 184 8.29 -7.60 4.71
C SER A 184 7.35 -8.71 5.22
N ALA A 185 7.74 -9.97 5.00
CA ALA A 185 7.00 -11.13 5.52
C ALA A 185 6.86 -11.10 7.07
N PRO A 186 7.94 -10.82 7.84
CA PRO A 186 7.83 -10.69 9.30
C PRO A 186 6.92 -9.55 9.76
N GLU A 187 6.98 -8.38 9.12
CA GLU A 187 6.10 -7.25 9.44
C GLU A 187 4.64 -7.59 9.14
N THR A 188 4.37 -8.24 8.01
CA THR A 188 3.03 -8.69 7.61
C THR A 188 2.47 -9.70 8.61
N ALA A 189 3.26 -10.71 9.00
CA ALA A 189 2.84 -11.71 9.98
C ALA A 189 2.53 -11.08 11.34
N SER A 190 3.39 -10.14 11.79
CA SER A 190 3.20 -9.42 13.06
C SER A 190 1.93 -8.57 13.03
N LEU A 191 1.66 -7.89 11.91
CA LEU A 191 0.46 -7.07 11.74
C LEU A 191 -0.81 -7.93 11.75
N LEU A 192 -0.83 -9.05 11.02
CA LEU A 192 -1.95 -9.98 11.02
C LEU A 192 -2.18 -10.59 12.41
N ALA A 193 -1.12 -10.98 13.12
CA ALA A 193 -1.24 -11.56 14.46
C ALA A 193 -1.75 -10.54 15.49
N ALA A 194 -1.36 -9.27 15.36
CA ALA A 194 -1.75 -8.21 16.30
C ALA A 194 -3.18 -7.69 16.06
N TYR A 195 -3.61 -7.57 14.79
CA TYR A 195 -4.84 -6.87 14.42
C TYR A 195 -5.89 -7.75 13.73
N GLY A 196 -5.53 -8.97 13.28
CA GLY A 196 -6.41 -9.87 12.53
C GLY A 196 -7.36 -10.70 13.39
N GLY A 197 -7.38 -10.48 14.72
CA GLY A 197 -8.21 -11.22 15.66
C GLY A 197 -7.60 -12.56 16.12
N PRO A 198 -8.29 -13.30 17.02
CA PRO A 198 -7.73 -14.49 17.67
C PRO A 198 -7.28 -15.58 16.69
N GLN A 199 -8.02 -15.81 15.60
CA GLN A 199 -7.73 -16.81 14.58
C GLN A 199 -6.51 -16.45 13.71
N ALA A 200 -6.13 -15.17 13.66
CA ALA A 200 -4.95 -14.68 12.94
C ALA A 200 -3.68 -14.67 13.82
N SER A 201 -3.81 -14.85 15.14
CA SER A 201 -2.68 -14.74 16.10
C SER A 201 -1.52 -15.70 15.83
N THR A 202 -1.75 -16.76 15.05
CA THR A 202 -0.76 -17.81 14.74
C THR A 202 -0.05 -17.61 13.40
N TRP A 203 -0.27 -16.49 12.70
CA TRP A 203 0.48 -16.16 11.48
C TRP A 203 1.99 -16.13 11.70
N LYS A 204 2.71 -16.85 10.84
CA LYS A 204 4.18 -16.89 10.84
C LYS A 204 4.76 -16.27 9.58
N PRO A 205 5.98 -15.70 9.64
CA PRO A 205 6.65 -15.13 8.47
C PRO A 205 6.72 -16.11 7.29
N GLU A 206 6.97 -17.40 7.54
CA GLU A 206 7.09 -18.44 6.52
C GLU A 206 5.76 -18.65 5.78
N GLN A 207 4.64 -18.60 6.49
CA GLN A 207 3.31 -18.75 5.90
C GLN A 207 2.96 -17.55 5.01
N THR A 208 3.29 -16.33 5.46
CA THR A 208 3.09 -15.12 4.64
C THR A 208 4.02 -15.09 3.42
N ARG A 209 5.22 -15.68 3.53
CA ARG A 209 6.14 -15.86 2.40
C ARG A 209 5.54 -16.79 1.36
N GLU A 210 5.07 -17.94 1.82
CA GLU A 210 4.54 -19.00 0.96
C GLU A 210 3.25 -18.56 0.25
N LEU A 211 2.29 -17.96 0.96
CA LEU A 211 1.05 -17.50 0.33
C LEU A 211 1.26 -16.38 -0.69
N PHE A 212 2.19 -15.47 -0.41
CA PHE A 212 2.57 -14.44 -1.39
C PHE A 212 3.14 -15.07 -2.66
N ARG A 213 4.00 -16.08 -2.49
CA ARG A 213 4.58 -16.83 -3.62
C ARG A 213 3.48 -17.51 -4.43
N GLN A 214 2.56 -18.22 -3.78
CA GLN A 214 1.40 -18.83 -4.45
C GLN A 214 0.55 -17.79 -5.21
N GLY A 215 0.33 -16.62 -4.61
CA GLY A 215 -0.32 -15.49 -5.26
C GLY A 215 0.40 -15.07 -6.54
N MET A 216 1.71 -14.82 -6.48
CA MET A 216 2.52 -14.49 -7.66
C MET A 216 2.45 -15.57 -8.75
N CYS A 217 2.47 -16.85 -8.36
CA CYS A 217 2.33 -17.97 -9.31
C CYS A 217 0.96 -17.94 -10.02
N SER A 218 -0.10 -17.64 -9.28
CA SER A 218 -1.46 -17.54 -9.83
C SER A 218 -1.59 -16.37 -10.80
N LEU A 219 -1.01 -15.23 -10.48
CA LEU A 219 -0.99 -14.05 -11.36
C LEU A 219 -0.21 -14.34 -12.64
N ALA A 220 1.01 -14.88 -12.53
CA ALA A 220 1.82 -15.24 -13.69
C ALA A 220 1.09 -16.23 -14.62
N SER A 221 0.41 -17.22 -14.04
CA SER A 221 -0.40 -18.19 -14.79
C SER A 221 -1.54 -17.51 -15.56
N GLN A 222 -2.26 -16.56 -14.93
CA GLN A 222 -3.32 -15.81 -15.60
C GLN A 222 -2.79 -14.92 -16.73
N LEU A 223 -1.68 -14.20 -16.48
CA LEU A 223 -1.08 -13.32 -17.48
C LEU A 223 -0.61 -14.09 -18.72
N ILE A 224 -0.04 -15.30 -18.55
CA ILE A 224 0.42 -16.16 -19.65
C ILE A 224 -0.75 -16.75 -20.43
N HIS A 225 -1.78 -17.29 -19.76
CA HIS A 225 -2.90 -17.94 -20.45
C HIS A 225 -3.73 -16.95 -21.29
N GLU A 226 -3.85 -15.71 -20.84
CA GLU A 226 -4.55 -14.66 -21.58
C GLU A 226 -3.70 -14.04 -22.71
N GLY A 227 -2.37 -14.02 -22.56
CA GLY A 227 -1.46 -13.57 -23.62
C GLY A 227 -1.36 -14.52 -24.82
N VAL A 228 -1.66 -15.81 -24.62
CA VAL A 228 -1.66 -16.84 -25.69
C VAL A 228 -3.00 -16.91 -26.44
N GLY A 229 -4.06 -16.26 -25.93
CA GLY A 229 -5.40 -16.23 -26.55
C GLY A 229 -5.67 -15.03 -27.48
N GLY A 230 -4.72 -14.10 -27.63
CA GLY A 230 -4.87 -12.88 -28.42
C GLY A 230 -4.08 -12.88 -29.72
N HIS A 231 -4.48 -13.70 -30.70
CA HIS A 231 -4.10 -13.56 -32.11
C HIS A 231 -5.35 -13.61 -33.00
#